data_AF-A0A2H0IQQ1-F1
#
_entry.id   AF-A0A2H0IQQ1-F1
#
_cell.length_a   1.000
_cell.length_b   1.000
_cell.length_c   1.000
_cell.angle_alpha   90.00
_cell.angle_beta   90.00
_cell.angle_gamma   90.00
#
_symmetry.space_group_name_H-M   'P 1'
#
loop_
_entity.id
_entity.type
_entity.pdbx_description
1 polymer ?
#
loop_
_entity_poly.entity_id
_entity_poly.type
_entity_poly.pdbx_seq_one_letter_code
_entity_poly.pdbx_strand_id
1 'polypeptide(L)'
;MKLLIKLLTGCISFFLVCSSALAQNNYKPTNTGYVNFSLGGTSLLHAKTQNLELFGCNTSITVGSKFWNGPSGFEWNKANQVLSGIPYGLQTDDSTKEEFYVSKYYIASPPVFKPNGQNDPNTLYDIGIVTPHEFVLEGEKPVQMVYMDYSPLKTMYIEYIDITFDSSFDELGVDFIPFRVECNDFPWQDANGIKDGKGASGIGATYKDSTNVSKLFLPYYYGNGSDGKGDSPIIKHYLDCEVTLLNDILFHYEVFFVVKGEKYTTLNLKDFKNEKISFHAEYRKELPSGCVKAKD
;
A
#
# COMPACT_ATOMS: atom_id res chain seq x y z
N MET A 1 54.48 33.38 -32.11
CA MET A 1 53.05 33.38 -32.51
C MET A 1 52.70 31.92 -32.80
N LYS A 2 52.04 31.12 -31.97
CA LYS A 2 51.10 31.31 -30.86
C LYS A 2 51.21 30.07 -29.94
N LEU A 3 51.15 30.35 -28.64
CA LEU A 3 50.46 29.63 -27.55
C LEU A 3 50.47 28.08 -27.55
N LEU A 4 51.07 27.42 -26.53
CA LEU A 4 50.47 27.19 -25.19
C LEU A 4 49.00 26.78 -25.31
N ILE A 5 48.59 25.57 -24.93
CA ILE A 5 48.40 25.15 -23.54
C ILE A 5 48.37 23.62 -23.58
N LYS A 6 49.38 22.98 -22.98
CA LYS A 6 49.28 21.58 -22.54
C LYS A 6 48.28 21.58 -21.38
N LEU A 7 47.15 20.92 -21.59
CA LEU A 7 46.13 20.66 -20.57
C LEU A 7 46.78 19.97 -19.37
N LEU A 8 46.99 20.74 -18.31
CA LEU A 8 47.27 20.25 -16.97
C LEU A 8 46.56 21.22 -16.04
N THR A 9 45.30 20.93 -15.73
CA THR A 9 44.61 21.58 -14.61
C THR A 9 43.40 20.74 -14.22
N GLY A 10 43.44 20.29 -12.97
CA GLY A 10 42.24 19.97 -12.22
C GLY A 10 41.73 18.55 -12.36
N CYS A 11 42.43 17.61 -11.72
CA CYS A 11 41.73 16.58 -10.94
C CYS A 11 40.80 17.31 -9.95
N ILE A 12 39.61 17.70 -10.38
CA ILE A 12 38.49 17.79 -9.47
C ILE A 12 38.10 16.34 -9.25
N SER A 13 38.70 15.76 -8.21
CA SER A 13 38.07 14.71 -7.44
C SER A 13 36.69 15.23 -7.04
N PHE A 14 35.72 15.14 -7.95
CA PHE A 14 34.34 15.03 -7.56
C PHE A 14 34.33 13.74 -6.76
N PHE A 15 34.45 13.90 -5.44
CA PHE A 15 33.86 12.97 -4.51
C PHE A 15 32.47 12.72 -5.07
N LEU A 16 32.34 11.59 -5.74
CA LEU A 16 31.13 10.81 -5.78
C LEU A 16 30.74 10.68 -4.31
N VAL A 17 29.98 11.66 -3.82
CA VAL A 17 28.91 11.36 -2.89
C VAL A 17 27.97 10.52 -3.74
N CYS A 18 28.35 9.25 -3.93
CA CYS A 18 27.36 8.20 -3.99
C CYS A 18 26.67 8.34 -2.64
N SER A 19 25.63 9.18 -2.61
CA SER A 19 24.51 8.93 -1.72
C SER A 19 24.13 7.51 -2.09
N SER A 20 24.65 6.56 -1.31
CA SER A 20 24.19 5.19 -1.34
C SER A 20 22.71 5.33 -1.04
N ALA A 21 21.88 5.38 -2.08
CA ALA A 21 20.45 5.21 -1.91
C ALA A 21 20.34 3.92 -1.09
N LEU A 22 19.87 4.05 0.15
CA LEU A 22 19.68 2.91 1.03
C LEU A 22 18.53 2.13 0.41
N ALA A 23 18.89 1.22 -0.49
CA ALA A 23 17.95 0.46 -1.27
C ALA A 23 16.97 -0.25 -0.33
N GLN A 24 15.72 -0.36 -0.80
CA GLN A 24 14.78 -1.34 -0.32
C GLN A 24 15.48 -2.71 -0.21
N ASN A 25 15.54 -3.22 1.02
CA ASN A 25 16.31 -4.36 1.50
C ASN A 25 16.70 -5.38 0.41
N ASN A 26 18.00 -5.56 0.20
CA ASN A 26 18.51 -6.60 -0.68
C ASN A 26 19.04 -7.74 0.17
N TYR A 27 18.16 -8.68 0.53
CA TYR A 27 18.53 -9.86 1.30
C TYR A 27 18.01 -11.14 0.63
N LYS A 28 18.60 -12.25 1.04
CA LYS A 28 18.08 -13.61 0.80
C LYS A 28 17.43 -14.14 2.07
N PRO A 29 16.13 -14.48 2.05
CA PRO A 29 15.41 -14.98 3.21
C PRO A 29 16.07 -16.22 3.80
N THR A 30 16.38 -16.17 5.09
CA THR A 30 16.92 -17.29 5.86
C THR A 30 15.83 -18.24 6.36
N ASN A 31 14.70 -17.67 6.80
CA ASN A 31 13.51 -18.40 7.20
C ASN A 31 12.31 -17.90 6.41
N THR A 32 11.35 -18.78 6.18
CA THR A 32 10.13 -18.44 5.45
C THR A 32 8.89 -19.04 6.10
N GLY A 33 7.77 -18.34 5.95
CA GLY A 33 6.44 -18.75 6.38
C GLY A 33 5.49 -18.99 5.20
N TYR A 34 4.23 -19.24 5.56
CA TYR A 34 3.15 -19.54 4.64
C TYR A 34 1.92 -18.69 4.96
N VAL A 35 1.18 -18.33 3.92
CA VAL A 35 -0.13 -17.70 4.03
C VAL A 35 -1.12 -18.43 3.14
N ASN A 36 -2.24 -18.84 3.73
CA ASN A 36 -3.33 -19.50 3.04
C ASN A 36 -4.46 -18.49 2.82
N PHE A 37 -4.69 -18.12 1.57
CA PHE A 37 -5.76 -17.20 1.20
C PHE A 37 -7.02 -17.97 0.80
N SER A 38 -8.16 -17.55 1.35
CA SER A 38 -9.48 -17.98 0.92
C SER A 38 -10.23 -16.78 0.37
N LEU A 39 -10.51 -16.80 -0.93
CA LEU A 39 -11.19 -15.72 -1.63
C LEU A 39 -12.65 -16.10 -1.88
N GLY A 40 -13.56 -15.31 -1.32
CA GLY A 40 -15.01 -15.39 -1.51
C GLY A 40 -15.45 -14.83 -2.85
N GLY A 41 -16.64 -14.22 -2.86
CA GLY A 41 -17.26 -13.64 -4.04
C GLY A 41 -17.07 -12.13 -4.16
N THR A 42 -17.58 -11.58 -5.25
CA THR A 42 -17.71 -10.13 -5.51
C THR A 42 -19.08 -9.87 -6.14
N SER A 43 -19.62 -8.66 -5.91
CA SER A 43 -20.88 -8.19 -6.49
C SER A 43 -20.73 -7.65 -7.92
N LEU A 44 -19.50 -7.47 -8.41
CA LEU A 44 -19.21 -6.95 -9.75
C LEU A 44 -18.69 -8.03 -10.71
N LEU A 45 -18.83 -7.75 -12.02
CA LEU A 45 -18.12 -8.51 -13.05
C LEU A 45 -16.62 -8.29 -12.89
N HIS A 46 -15.86 -9.39 -12.95
CA HIS A 46 -14.46 -9.41 -12.56
C HIS A 46 -13.61 -10.26 -13.51
N ALA A 47 -12.30 -10.04 -13.45
CA ALA A 47 -11.33 -10.91 -14.09
C ALA A 47 -11.29 -12.29 -13.39
N LYS A 48 -10.72 -13.30 -14.05
CA LYS A 48 -10.65 -14.67 -13.53
C LYS A 48 -9.92 -14.77 -12.17
N THR A 49 -8.97 -13.88 -11.91
CA THR A 49 -8.15 -13.87 -10.71
C THR A 49 -8.05 -12.48 -10.11
N GLN A 50 -7.86 -12.43 -8.80
CA GLN A 50 -7.58 -11.24 -8.02
C GLN A 50 -6.10 -11.20 -7.62
N ASN A 51 -5.44 -10.07 -7.81
CA ASN A 51 -4.08 -9.88 -7.32
C ASN A 51 -4.10 -9.35 -5.89
N LEU A 52 -3.01 -9.57 -5.16
CA LEU A 52 -2.78 -8.97 -3.85
C LEU A 52 -1.30 -8.71 -3.67
N GLU A 53 -0.98 -7.91 -2.66
CA GLU A 53 0.38 -7.51 -2.32
C GLU A 53 0.56 -7.62 -0.81
N LEU A 54 1.70 -8.14 -0.36
CA LEU A 54 2.07 -8.17 1.04
C LEU A 54 3.21 -7.17 1.29
N PHE A 55 3.07 -6.39 2.36
CA PHE A 55 4.07 -5.43 2.79
C PHE A 55 4.58 -5.79 4.19
N GLY A 56 5.89 -5.89 4.35
CA GLY A 56 6.51 -6.14 5.64
C GLY A 56 7.98 -5.74 5.64
N CYS A 57 8.38 -4.88 6.57
CA CYS A 57 9.74 -4.35 6.70
C CYS A 57 10.41 -4.01 5.35
N ASN A 58 9.82 -3.06 4.59
CA ASN A 58 10.18 -2.67 3.22
C ASN A 58 10.21 -3.78 2.14
N THR A 59 9.74 -4.98 2.48
CA THR A 59 9.56 -6.05 1.51
C THR A 59 8.18 -5.92 0.91
N SER A 60 8.10 -5.74 -0.41
CA SER A 60 6.86 -5.88 -1.19
C SER A 60 6.85 -7.24 -1.90
N ILE A 61 5.80 -8.02 -1.67
CA ILE A 61 5.62 -9.36 -2.23
C ILE A 61 4.38 -9.33 -3.13
N THR A 62 4.62 -9.31 -4.42
CA THR A 62 3.61 -9.23 -5.48
C THR A 62 3.78 -10.34 -6.50
N VAL A 63 2.76 -10.60 -7.32
CA VAL A 63 2.81 -11.63 -8.36
C VAL A 63 4.03 -11.43 -9.26
N GLY A 64 4.89 -12.45 -9.36
CA GLY A 64 6.10 -12.43 -10.17
C GLY A 64 7.35 -11.88 -9.48
N SER A 65 7.26 -11.43 -8.22
CA SER A 65 8.43 -11.04 -7.43
C SER A 65 9.29 -12.23 -7.02
N LYS A 66 10.54 -11.99 -6.62
CA LYS A 66 11.47 -13.03 -6.13
C LYS A 66 10.98 -13.81 -4.90
N PHE A 67 10.04 -13.24 -4.15
CA PHE A 67 9.47 -13.83 -2.94
C PHE A 67 8.08 -14.44 -3.17
N TRP A 68 7.60 -14.42 -4.42
CA TRP A 68 6.29 -14.95 -4.77
C TRP A 68 6.38 -16.43 -5.15
N ASN A 69 6.08 -17.31 -4.21
CA ASN A 69 5.92 -18.75 -4.48
C ASN A 69 4.46 -19.18 -4.24
N GLY A 70 3.59 -18.83 -5.18
CA GLY A 70 2.15 -19.05 -5.12
C GLY A 70 1.48 -18.96 -6.51
N PRO A 71 0.15 -18.91 -6.57
CA PRO A 71 -0.58 -18.80 -7.84
C PRO A 71 -0.30 -17.47 -8.53
N SER A 72 -0.50 -17.37 -9.85
CA SER A 72 -0.31 -16.12 -10.62
C SER A 72 -1.40 -15.07 -10.37
N GLY A 73 -2.15 -15.20 -9.28
CA GLY A 73 -3.40 -14.51 -8.96
C GLY A 73 -4.35 -15.47 -8.23
N PHE A 74 -5.15 -14.95 -7.31
CA PHE A 74 -6.07 -15.74 -6.49
C PHE A 74 -7.40 -15.93 -7.20
N GLU A 75 -7.85 -17.17 -7.32
CA GLU A 75 -9.14 -17.52 -7.94
C GLU A 75 -10.30 -17.20 -6.99
N TRP A 76 -11.38 -16.67 -7.55
CA TRP A 76 -12.62 -16.39 -6.83
C TRP A 76 -13.31 -17.66 -6.34
N ASN A 77 -14.02 -17.56 -5.22
CA ASN A 77 -14.75 -18.67 -4.58
C ASN A 77 -13.87 -19.91 -4.30
N LYS A 78 -12.60 -19.68 -3.96
CA LYS A 78 -11.61 -20.75 -3.74
C LYS A 78 -10.87 -20.54 -2.43
N ALA A 79 -10.91 -21.58 -1.59
CA ALA A 79 -10.24 -21.62 -0.30
C ALA A 79 -8.80 -22.17 -0.41
N ASN A 80 -7.99 -21.89 0.61
CA ASN A 80 -6.67 -22.49 0.84
C ASN A 80 -5.68 -22.36 -0.32
N GLN A 81 -5.67 -21.21 -0.97
CA GLN A 81 -4.70 -20.86 -2.00
C GLN A 81 -3.40 -20.43 -1.32
N VAL A 82 -2.37 -21.26 -1.42
CA VAL A 82 -1.14 -21.11 -0.64
C VAL A 82 -0.17 -20.15 -1.32
N LEU A 83 0.31 -19.16 -0.57
CA LEU A 83 1.51 -18.40 -0.86
C LEU A 83 2.59 -18.82 0.14
N SER A 84 3.71 -19.32 -0.36
CA SER A 84 4.83 -19.80 0.44
C SER A 84 6.07 -18.95 0.20
N GLY A 85 7.13 -19.17 1.00
CA GLY A 85 8.39 -18.45 0.83
C GLY A 85 8.36 -17.02 1.35
N ILE A 86 7.34 -16.66 2.15
CA ILE A 86 7.20 -15.34 2.77
C ILE A 86 8.34 -15.16 3.77
N PRO A 87 9.22 -14.16 3.62
CA PRO A 87 10.31 -13.94 4.56
C PRO A 87 9.82 -13.82 6.01
N TYR A 88 10.58 -14.34 6.96
CA TYR A 88 10.22 -14.23 8.37
C TYR A 88 11.47 -14.40 9.23
N GLY A 89 11.44 -13.87 10.44
CA GLY A 89 12.52 -14.01 11.41
C GLY A 89 13.69 -13.08 11.14
N LEU A 90 14.85 -13.44 11.71
CA LEU A 90 16.10 -12.68 11.58
C LEU A 90 16.61 -12.72 10.13
N GLN A 91 16.82 -11.53 9.57
CA GLN A 91 17.37 -11.29 8.24
C GLN A 91 18.62 -10.41 8.34
N THR A 92 19.42 -10.42 7.30
CA THR A 92 20.61 -9.56 7.19
C THR A 92 20.58 -8.90 5.83
N ASP A 93 20.65 -7.57 5.79
CA ASP A 93 20.73 -6.84 4.53
C ASP A 93 22.10 -7.08 3.87
N ASP A 94 22.11 -7.50 2.60
CA ASP A 94 23.35 -7.88 1.94
C ASP A 94 24.26 -6.67 1.68
N SER A 95 23.72 -5.46 1.62
CA SER A 95 24.47 -4.23 1.30
C SER A 95 25.14 -3.65 2.54
N THR A 96 24.38 -3.50 3.63
CA THR A 96 24.80 -2.84 4.87
C THR A 96 25.34 -3.82 5.91
N LYS A 97 25.00 -5.12 5.79
CA LYS A 97 25.25 -6.17 6.79
C LYS A 97 24.52 -5.95 8.11
N GLU A 98 23.58 -5.02 8.16
CA GLU A 98 22.75 -4.81 9.34
C GLU A 98 21.69 -5.90 9.47
N GLU A 99 21.46 -6.33 10.70
CA GLU A 99 20.46 -7.33 11.03
C GLU A 99 19.11 -6.65 11.32
N PHE A 100 18.03 -7.30 10.85
CA PHE A 100 16.66 -6.87 11.11
C PHE A 100 15.75 -8.08 11.22
N TYR A 101 14.54 -7.90 11.73
CA TYR A 101 13.61 -8.99 11.95
C TYR A 101 12.31 -8.74 11.20
N VAL A 102 11.86 -9.70 10.39
CA VAL A 102 10.59 -9.59 9.67
C VAL A 102 9.56 -10.45 10.38
N SER A 103 8.52 -9.85 10.93
CA SER A 103 7.45 -10.57 11.65
C SER A 103 6.06 -10.14 11.22
N LYS A 104 5.88 -8.84 10.98
CA LYS A 104 4.59 -8.23 10.70
C LYS A 104 4.39 -8.00 9.21
N TYR A 105 3.19 -8.32 8.76
CA TYR A 105 2.75 -8.12 7.39
C TYR A 105 1.41 -7.42 7.32
N TYR A 106 1.25 -6.61 6.29
CA TYR A 106 0.01 -6.00 5.85
C TYR A 106 -0.37 -6.53 4.47
N ILE A 107 -1.66 -6.69 4.21
CA ILE A 107 -2.16 -7.25 2.95
C ILE A 107 -2.97 -6.19 2.22
N ALA A 108 -2.42 -5.66 1.13
CA ALA A 108 -3.18 -4.83 0.22
C ALA A 108 -3.90 -5.70 -0.82
N SER A 109 -5.20 -5.50 -0.93
CA SER A 109 -6.02 -6.14 -1.95
C SER A 109 -6.77 -5.05 -2.72
N PRO A 110 -6.48 -4.84 -4.01
CA PRO A 110 -7.07 -3.75 -4.77
C PRO A 110 -8.59 -3.93 -4.93
N PRO A 111 -9.36 -2.83 -5.10
CA PRO A 111 -10.79 -2.92 -5.42
C PRO A 111 -11.05 -3.67 -6.73
N VAL A 112 -12.20 -4.34 -6.82
CA VAL A 112 -12.71 -4.90 -8.09
C VAL A 112 -13.47 -3.82 -8.83
N PHE A 113 -13.30 -3.77 -10.14
CA PHE A 113 -14.08 -2.90 -11.02
C PHE A 113 -14.41 -3.66 -12.31
N LYS A 114 -15.43 -3.19 -13.03
CA LYS A 114 -15.80 -3.81 -14.30
C LYS A 114 -14.66 -3.68 -15.32
N PRO A 115 -14.34 -4.74 -16.08
CA PRO A 115 -13.40 -4.62 -17.20
C PRO A 115 -13.74 -3.44 -18.10
N ASN A 116 -12.74 -2.64 -18.47
CA ASN A 116 -12.86 -1.39 -19.25
C ASN A 116 -13.52 -0.19 -18.54
N GLY A 117 -13.79 -0.28 -17.22
CA GLY A 117 -14.36 0.83 -16.44
C GLY A 117 -13.37 1.89 -15.98
N GLN A 118 -12.06 1.64 -15.98
CA GLN A 118 -11.06 2.51 -15.32
C GLN A 118 -11.07 4.00 -15.72
N ASN A 119 -11.59 4.34 -16.90
CA ASN A 119 -11.64 5.72 -17.39
C ASN A 119 -13.04 6.37 -17.25
N ASP A 120 -14.04 5.65 -16.75
CA ASP A 120 -15.39 6.20 -16.52
C ASP A 120 -15.49 6.78 -15.10
N PRO A 121 -15.73 8.09 -14.93
CA PRO A 121 -15.91 8.71 -13.61
C PRO A 121 -17.11 8.17 -12.83
N ASN A 122 -18.02 7.43 -13.49
CA ASN A 122 -19.15 6.74 -12.88
C ASN A 122 -18.88 5.24 -12.64
N THR A 123 -17.62 4.85 -12.52
CA THR A 123 -17.27 3.47 -12.18
C THR A 123 -17.57 3.17 -10.73
N LEU A 124 -18.35 2.12 -10.52
CA LEU A 124 -18.53 1.49 -9.22
C LEU A 124 -17.41 0.48 -8.99
N TYR A 125 -16.90 0.51 -7.76
CA TYR A 125 -15.86 -0.36 -7.25
C TYR A 125 -16.42 -1.24 -6.15
N ASP A 126 -16.00 -2.49 -6.14
CA ASP A 126 -16.20 -3.40 -5.01
C ASP A 126 -14.94 -3.34 -4.14
N ILE A 127 -15.10 -2.86 -2.91
CA ILE A 127 -14.00 -2.81 -1.94
C ILE A 127 -14.17 -4.02 -1.03
N GLY A 128 -13.16 -4.88 -1.01
CA GLY A 128 -13.21 -6.13 -0.25
C GLY A 128 -12.82 -5.97 1.19
N ILE A 129 -13.33 -6.86 2.03
CA ILE A 129 -12.86 -7.06 3.40
C ILE A 129 -11.75 -8.11 3.36
N VAL A 130 -10.62 -7.82 3.99
CA VAL A 130 -9.52 -8.76 4.20
C VAL A 130 -9.41 -9.04 5.70
N THR A 131 -9.47 -10.30 6.11
CA THR A 131 -9.47 -10.70 7.53
C THR A 131 -8.47 -11.83 7.80
N PRO A 132 -7.47 -11.59 8.67
CA PRO A 132 -7.03 -10.27 9.09
C PRO A 132 -6.33 -9.53 7.93
N HIS A 133 -6.39 -8.20 7.89
CA HIS A 133 -5.66 -7.38 6.90
C HIS A 133 -4.22 -7.06 7.35
N GLU A 134 -3.87 -7.41 8.59
CA GLU A 134 -2.52 -7.40 9.13
C GLU A 134 -2.29 -8.66 9.98
N PHE A 135 -1.08 -9.21 10.01
CA PHE A 135 -0.77 -10.39 10.80
C PHE A 135 0.70 -10.42 11.22
N VAL A 136 0.99 -11.24 12.22
CA VAL A 136 2.35 -11.55 12.67
C VAL A 136 2.60 -13.04 12.44
N LEU A 137 3.75 -13.37 11.86
CA LEU A 137 4.24 -14.74 11.77
C LEU A 137 5.05 -15.05 13.02
N GLU A 138 4.79 -16.19 13.66
CA GLU A 138 5.49 -16.64 14.87
C GLU A 138 5.70 -18.17 14.89
N GLY A 139 6.80 -18.64 15.47
CA GLY A 139 7.15 -20.06 15.56
C GLY A 139 8.10 -20.54 14.46
N GLU A 140 8.28 -21.87 14.34
CA GLU A 140 9.29 -22.48 13.45
C GLU A 140 8.85 -22.53 11.98
N LYS A 141 7.57 -22.78 11.73
CA LYS A 141 6.96 -22.85 10.39
C LYS A 141 5.61 -22.14 10.42
N PRO A 142 5.61 -20.81 10.56
CA PRO A 142 4.40 -20.05 10.78
C PRO A 142 3.46 -20.16 9.57
N VAL A 143 2.17 -20.32 9.85
CA VAL A 143 1.11 -20.35 8.86
C VAL A 143 0.03 -19.37 9.28
N GLN A 144 -0.36 -18.47 8.38
CA GLN A 144 -1.49 -17.57 8.57
C GLN A 144 -2.66 -17.95 7.65
N MET A 145 -3.88 -17.85 8.17
CA MET A 145 -5.11 -17.95 7.37
C MET A 145 -5.64 -16.55 7.09
N VAL A 146 -5.93 -16.25 5.82
CA VAL A 146 -6.51 -14.97 5.39
C VAL A 146 -7.78 -15.25 4.61
N TYR A 147 -8.85 -14.54 4.97
CA TYR A 147 -10.13 -14.59 4.30
C TYR A 147 -10.36 -13.24 3.60
N MET A 148 -10.75 -13.28 2.33
CA MET A 148 -11.09 -12.09 1.55
C MET A 148 -12.50 -12.26 1.01
N ASP A 149 -13.36 -11.27 1.22
CA ASP A 149 -14.72 -11.27 0.67
C ASP A 149 -15.12 -9.87 0.25
N TYR A 150 -15.56 -9.74 -1.00
CA TYR A 150 -15.98 -8.48 -1.60
C TYR A 150 -17.50 -8.32 -1.62
N SER A 151 -18.25 -9.37 -1.27
CA SER A 151 -19.71 -9.30 -1.19
C SER A 151 -20.31 -8.50 -0.01
N PRO A 152 -19.66 -8.32 1.17
CA PRO A 152 -20.33 -7.73 2.32
C PRO A 152 -20.54 -6.21 2.23
N LEU A 153 -19.68 -5.48 1.52
CA LEU A 153 -19.72 -4.02 1.46
C LEU A 153 -20.55 -3.53 0.28
N LYS A 154 -21.21 -2.36 0.41
CA LYS A 154 -21.87 -1.75 -0.76
C LYS A 154 -20.82 -1.24 -1.74
N THR A 155 -21.05 -1.43 -3.03
CA THR A 155 -20.19 -0.86 -4.07
C THR A 155 -20.17 0.66 -4.00
N MET A 156 -19.00 1.26 -4.23
CA MET A 156 -18.78 2.71 -4.10
C MET A 156 -18.19 3.32 -5.35
N TYR A 157 -18.42 4.62 -5.54
CA TYR A 157 -17.59 5.41 -6.44
C TYR A 157 -16.30 5.80 -5.70
N ILE A 158 -15.23 6.02 -6.45
CA ILE A 158 -13.94 6.44 -5.91
C ILE A 158 -13.58 7.80 -6.51
N GLU A 159 -13.29 8.77 -5.66
CA GLU A 159 -12.58 9.99 -6.05
C GLU A 159 -11.09 9.77 -5.80
N TYR A 160 -10.27 10.00 -6.82
CA TYR A 160 -8.83 9.91 -6.67
C TYR A 160 -8.27 11.27 -6.27
N ILE A 161 -7.56 11.30 -5.14
CA ILE A 161 -6.88 12.48 -4.61
C ILE A 161 -5.40 12.36 -4.95
N ASP A 162 -4.89 13.31 -5.73
CA ASP A 162 -3.48 13.34 -6.12
C ASP A 162 -2.59 13.66 -4.91
N ILE A 163 -1.49 12.93 -4.79
CA ILE A 163 -0.43 13.15 -3.81
C ILE A 163 0.92 13.18 -4.51
N THR A 164 1.74 14.17 -4.16
CA THR A 164 3.08 14.32 -4.73
C THR A 164 4.15 13.76 -3.79
N PHE A 165 5.10 13.00 -4.32
CA PHE A 165 6.31 12.59 -3.62
C PHE A 165 7.33 13.73 -3.72
N ASP A 166 7.82 14.24 -2.59
CA ASP A 166 8.88 15.25 -2.60
C ASP A 166 10.27 14.64 -2.86
N SER A 167 11.30 15.49 -2.92
CA SER A 167 12.67 15.08 -3.24
C SER A 167 13.32 14.17 -2.20
N SER A 168 12.78 14.07 -0.98
CA SER A 168 13.35 13.18 0.05
C SER A 168 13.27 11.70 -0.34
N PHE A 169 12.30 11.33 -1.18
CA PHE A 169 12.16 9.96 -1.69
C PHE A 169 13.25 9.58 -2.69
N ASP A 170 13.78 10.54 -3.45
CA ASP A 170 14.93 10.32 -4.34
C ASP A 170 16.19 10.02 -3.53
N GLU A 171 16.40 10.75 -2.44
CA GLU A 171 17.58 10.59 -1.57
C GLU A 171 17.56 9.25 -0.82
N LEU A 172 16.36 8.81 -0.40
CA LEU A 172 16.18 7.61 0.40
C LEU A 172 15.91 6.34 -0.43
N GLY A 173 15.65 6.46 -1.74
CA GLY A 173 15.37 5.31 -2.61
C GLY A 173 14.08 4.57 -2.24
N VAL A 174 13.04 5.32 -1.84
CA VAL A 174 11.75 4.77 -1.43
C VAL A 174 10.75 4.88 -2.59
N ASP A 175 10.27 3.74 -3.07
CA ASP A 175 9.40 3.70 -4.26
C ASP A 175 7.93 3.37 -3.96
N PHE A 176 7.60 2.99 -2.74
CA PHE A 176 6.22 2.71 -2.33
C PHE A 176 5.96 3.12 -0.88
N ILE A 177 4.69 3.43 -0.60
CA ILE A 177 4.21 3.75 0.74
C ILE A 177 2.91 2.96 0.98
N PRO A 178 2.91 1.98 1.90
CA PRO A 178 1.71 1.29 2.31
C PRO A 178 0.97 2.13 3.36
N PHE A 179 -0.36 2.10 3.29
CA PHE A 179 -1.24 2.87 4.18
C PHE A 179 -2.45 2.04 4.58
N ARG A 180 -2.96 2.29 5.77
CA ARG A 180 -4.26 1.79 6.23
C ARG A 180 -5.32 2.84 5.91
N VAL A 181 -6.50 2.37 5.51
CA VAL A 181 -7.71 3.19 5.39
C VAL A 181 -8.75 2.65 6.36
N GLU A 182 -9.35 3.53 7.16
CA GLU A 182 -10.43 3.20 8.08
C GLU A 182 -11.60 4.15 7.82
N CYS A 183 -12.74 3.61 7.39
CA CYS A 183 -13.93 4.39 7.05
C CYS A 183 -15.07 4.02 8.00
N ASN A 184 -15.41 4.90 8.95
CA ASN A 184 -16.39 4.61 10.01
C ASN A 184 -17.83 4.49 9.48
N ASP A 185 -18.14 5.17 8.38
CA ASP A 185 -19.47 5.24 7.79
C ASP A 185 -19.61 4.37 6.52
N PHE A 186 -18.64 3.49 6.22
CA PHE A 186 -18.71 2.60 5.07
C PHE A 186 -19.88 1.62 5.22
N PRO A 187 -20.93 1.69 4.39
CA PRO A 187 -22.12 0.88 4.53
C PRO A 187 -21.93 -0.55 4.02
N TRP A 188 -22.47 -1.48 4.79
CA TRP A 188 -22.57 -2.89 4.44
C TRP A 188 -23.84 -3.17 3.63
N GLN A 189 -23.82 -4.24 2.85
CA GLN A 189 -25.02 -4.78 2.24
C GLN A 189 -25.87 -5.46 3.31
N ASP A 190 -27.19 -5.24 3.27
CA ASP A 190 -28.10 -5.95 4.16
C ASP A 190 -28.20 -7.42 3.73
N ALA A 191 -27.61 -8.31 4.51
CA ALA A 191 -27.58 -9.74 4.22
C ALA A 191 -27.39 -10.54 5.52
N ASN A 192 -27.88 -11.79 5.54
CA ASN A 192 -27.62 -12.75 6.62
C ASN A 192 -27.90 -12.21 8.04
N GLY A 193 -28.93 -11.36 8.19
CA GLY A 193 -29.31 -10.76 9.47
C GLY A 193 -28.55 -9.48 9.85
N ILE A 194 -27.54 -9.06 9.07
CA ILE A 194 -26.92 -7.74 9.17
C ILE A 194 -27.88 -6.72 8.54
N LYS A 195 -28.20 -5.67 9.30
CA LYS A 195 -29.01 -4.54 8.84
C LYS A 195 -28.32 -3.24 9.20
N ASP A 196 -28.23 -2.33 8.24
CA ASP A 196 -27.63 -1.00 8.44
C ASP A 196 -26.20 -1.06 9.01
N GLY A 197 -25.46 -2.13 8.70
CA GLY A 197 -24.07 -2.32 9.12
C GLY A 197 -23.17 -1.25 8.52
N LYS A 198 -22.19 -0.79 9.30
CA LYS A 198 -21.24 0.26 8.89
C LYS A 198 -19.83 -0.03 9.41
N GLY A 199 -18.85 0.60 8.77
CA GLY A 199 -17.45 0.53 9.15
C GLY A 199 -16.68 -0.46 8.29
N ALA A 200 -15.53 -0.04 7.75
CA ALA A 200 -14.62 -0.94 7.06
C ALA A 200 -13.19 -0.44 7.21
N SER A 201 -12.23 -1.37 7.21
CA SER A 201 -10.81 -1.06 7.13
C SER A 201 -10.14 -1.89 6.04
N GLY A 202 -9.05 -1.37 5.49
CA GLY A 202 -8.28 -2.05 4.48
C GLY A 202 -6.88 -1.46 4.36
N ILE A 203 -6.02 -2.15 3.61
CA ILE A 203 -4.67 -1.69 3.31
C ILE A 203 -4.58 -1.36 1.82
N GLY A 204 -4.00 -0.20 1.52
CA GLY A 204 -3.59 0.19 0.19
C GLY A 204 -2.09 0.45 0.14
N ALA A 205 -1.59 0.66 -1.08
CA ALA A 205 -0.24 1.15 -1.30
C ALA A 205 -0.24 2.14 -2.47
N THR A 206 0.63 3.12 -2.35
CA THR A 206 0.89 4.11 -3.38
C THR A 206 2.34 4.00 -3.81
N TYR A 207 2.57 4.16 -5.11
CA TYR A 207 3.86 3.98 -5.74
C TYR A 207 4.33 5.31 -6.32
N LYS A 208 5.61 5.60 -6.15
CA LYS A 208 6.28 6.70 -6.82
C LYS A 208 6.52 6.28 -8.27
N ASP A 209 5.99 7.05 -9.20
CA ASP A 209 6.24 6.88 -10.63
C ASP A 209 7.17 7.97 -11.17
N SER A 210 7.44 7.95 -12.48
CA SER A 210 8.30 8.96 -13.13
C SER A 210 7.76 10.38 -13.05
N THR A 211 6.50 10.58 -12.68
CA THR A 211 5.87 11.89 -12.52
C THR A 211 5.91 12.38 -11.07
N ASN A 212 6.34 11.54 -10.13
CA ASN A 212 6.28 11.77 -8.68
C ASN A 212 4.86 12.07 -8.17
N VAL A 213 3.83 11.72 -8.94
CA VAL A 213 2.43 11.88 -8.53
C VAL A 213 1.79 10.51 -8.42
N SER A 214 1.10 10.28 -7.32
CA SER A 214 0.29 9.09 -7.11
C SER A 214 -1.06 9.48 -6.55
N LYS A 215 -1.88 8.47 -6.25
CA LYS A 215 -3.30 8.70 -5.92
C LYS A 215 -3.70 7.91 -4.70
N LEU A 216 -4.41 8.57 -3.78
CA LEU A 216 -5.26 7.91 -2.80
C LEU A 216 -6.70 7.87 -3.31
N PHE A 217 -7.48 6.95 -2.77
CA PHE A 217 -8.90 6.84 -3.10
C PHE A 217 -9.76 7.30 -1.93
N LEU A 218 -10.75 8.13 -2.21
CA LEU A 218 -11.78 8.55 -1.28
C LEU A 218 -13.14 8.03 -1.78
N PRO A 219 -13.70 7.00 -1.13
CA PRO A 219 -15.00 6.47 -1.51
C PRO A 219 -16.12 7.50 -1.31
N TYR A 220 -17.10 7.48 -2.21
CA TYR A 220 -18.30 8.32 -2.12
C TYR A 220 -19.52 7.65 -2.77
N TYR A 221 -20.70 8.19 -2.45
CA TYR A 221 -21.96 7.84 -3.11
C TYR A 221 -22.74 9.10 -3.50
N TYR A 222 -23.68 8.97 -4.45
CA TYR A 222 -24.57 10.07 -4.82
C TYR A 222 -25.81 10.13 -3.92
N GLY A 223 -26.20 11.34 -3.54
CA GLY A 223 -27.44 11.58 -2.78
C GLY A 223 -28.68 11.18 -3.60
N ASN A 224 -29.69 10.65 -2.90
CA ASN A 224 -30.99 10.16 -3.39
C ASN A 224 -31.25 10.26 -4.91
N GLY A 225 -31.10 9.13 -5.60
CA GLY A 225 -31.74 8.87 -6.90
C GLY A 225 -31.04 9.44 -8.13
N SER A 226 -29.83 10.01 -7.99
CA SER A 226 -29.00 10.37 -9.14
C SER A 226 -27.86 9.38 -9.27
N ASP A 227 -27.97 8.44 -10.20
CA ASP A 227 -26.89 7.57 -10.67
C ASP A 227 -25.85 8.36 -11.51
N GLY A 228 -25.58 9.62 -11.12
CA GLY A 228 -24.79 10.59 -11.87
C GLY A 228 -25.44 11.04 -13.19
N LYS A 229 -26.70 10.64 -13.46
CA LYS A 229 -27.38 10.76 -14.76
C LYS A 229 -28.70 11.55 -14.69
N GLY A 230 -28.65 12.79 -14.23
CA GLY A 230 -29.80 13.70 -14.26
C GLY A 230 -29.40 15.17 -14.26
N ASP A 231 -30.34 16.04 -14.65
CA ASP A 231 -30.14 17.50 -14.75
C ASP A 231 -30.09 18.22 -13.38
N SER A 232 -30.20 17.47 -12.28
CA SER A 232 -30.10 18.00 -10.91
C SER A 232 -28.64 18.09 -10.45
N PRO A 233 -28.27 19.04 -9.57
CA PRO A 233 -26.91 19.14 -9.06
C PRO A 233 -26.51 17.83 -8.38
N ILE A 234 -25.47 17.20 -8.91
CA ILE A 234 -24.94 15.93 -8.43
C ILE A 234 -24.27 16.18 -7.07
N ILE A 235 -24.93 15.77 -5.98
CA ILE A 235 -24.38 15.89 -4.62
C ILE A 235 -23.63 14.59 -4.30
N LYS A 236 -22.29 14.69 -4.21
CA LYS A 236 -21.42 13.61 -3.74
C LYS A 236 -21.36 13.62 -2.21
N HIS A 237 -21.63 12.48 -1.61
CA HIS A 237 -21.42 12.23 -0.18
C HIS A 237 -20.17 11.39 0.00
N TYR A 238 -19.08 12.04 0.40
CA TYR A 238 -17.81 11.39 0.69
C TYR A 238 -17.87 10.70 2.05
N LEU A 239 -17.35 9.47 2.08
CA LEU A 239 -17.20 8.72 3.32
C LEU A 239 -16.16 9.39 4.23
N ASP A 240 -16.32 9.16 5.51
CA ASP A 240 -15.42 9.61 6.57
C ASP A 240 -14.29 8.59 6.73
N CYS A 241 -13.23 8.76 5.94
CA CYS A 241 -12.10 7.83 5.85
C CYS A 241 -10.80 8.46 6.37
N GLU A 242 -10.25 7.87 7.43
CA GLU A 242 -8.91 8.15 7.94
C GLU A 242 -7.89 7.29 7.21
N VAL A 243 -6.79 7.89 6.82
CA VAL A 243 -5.66 7.22 6.16
C VAL A 243 -4.42 7.38 7.01
N THR A 244 -3.85 6.25 7.44
CA THR A 244 -2.67 6.20 8.30
C THR A 244 -1.50 5.57 7.54
N LEU A 245 -0.36 6.25 7.54
CA LEU A 245 0.87 5.71 6.96
C LEU A 245 1.42 4.60 7.85
N LEU A 246 1.77 3.46 7.24
CA LEU A 246 2.24 2.28 7.97
C LEU A 246 3.73 2.37 8.29
N ASN A 247 4.11 3.42 9.01
CA ASN A 247 5.47 3.69 9.45
C ASN A 247 6.03 2.59 10.37
N ASP A 248 5.24 1.62 10.81
CA ASP A 248 5.71 0.50 11.63
C ASP A 248 6.37 -0.63 10.80
N ILE A 249 6.28 -0.59 9.48
CA ILE A 249 6.93 -1.56 8.57
C ILE A 249 7.91 -0.92 7.58
N LEU A 250 8.26 0.36 7.79
CA LEU A 250 9.14 1.11 6.89
C LEU A 250 10.60 1.07 7.35
N PHE A 251 11.41 0.14 6.83
CA PHE A 251 12.80 -0.03 7.24
C PHE A 251 13.63 1.25 7.00
N HIS A 252 14.24 1.80 8.05
CA HIS A 252 15.07 3.01 8.05
C HIS A 252 14.44 4.35 7.64
N TYR A 253 13.14 4.42 7.43
CA TYR A 253 12.49 5.71 7.17
C TYR A 253 11.13 5.83 7.83
N GLU A 254 10.75 7.08 8.03
CA GLU A 254 9.43 7.49 8.47
C GLU A 254 8.83 8.43 7.43
N VAL A 255 7.58 8.20 7.05
CA VAL A 255 6.88 9.00 6.05
C VAL A 255 5.80 9.82 6.74
N PHE A 256 5.64 11.04 6.25
CA PHE A 256 4.61 11.98 6.68
C PHE A 256 3.83 12.47 5.48
N PHE A 257 2.54 12.65 5.67
CA PHE A 257 1.79 13.60 4.85
C PHE A 257 2.24 15.01 5.22
N VAL A 258 2.37 15.87 4.21
CA VAL A 258 2.58 17.30 4.38
C VAL A 258 1.39 18.04 3.79
N VAL A 259 0.68 18.78 4.62
CA VAL A 259 -0.46 19.60 4.22
C VAL A 259 -0.30 20.98 4.83
N LYS A 260 -0.34 22.03 4.00
CA LYS A 260 -0.11 23.43 4.44
C LYS A 260 1.20 23.62 5.23
N GLY A 261 2.21 22.79 4.96
CA GLY A 261 3.52 22.82 5.65
C GLY A 261 3.56 22.06 6.98
N GLU A 262 2.44 21.50 7.44
CA GLU A 262 2.38 20.68 8.65
C GLU A 262 2.52 19.19 8.31
N LYS A 263 3.19 18.43 9.20
CA LYS A 263 3.43 16.99 9.05
C LYS A 263 2.38 16.17 9.81
N TYR A 264 1.86 15.14 9.16
CA TYR A 264 0.87 14.23 9.72
C TYR A 264 1.22 12.78 9.40
N THR A 265 0.96 11.86 10.32
CA THR A 265 1.03 10.41 10.06
C THR A 265 -0.31 9.82 9.68
N THR A 266 -1.40 10.53 10.01
CA THR A 266 -2.78 10.18 9.69
C THR A 266 -3.50 11.42 9.14
N LEU A 267 -4.29 11.25 8.09
CA LEU A 267 -5.15 12.29 7.53
C LEU A 267 -6.56 11.78 7.32
N ASN A 268 -7.55 12.64 7.61
CA ASN A 268 -8.91 12.43 7.13
C ASN A 268 -9.02 12.94 5.69
N LEU A 269 -9.20 12.05 4.72
CA LEU A 269 -9.19 12.45 3.31
C LEU A 269 -10.37 13.34 2.92
N LYS A 270 -11.51 13.21 3.59
CA LYS A 270 -12.68 14.05 3.31
C LYS A 270 -12.43 15.50 3.67
N ASP A 271 -11.73 15.74 4.78
CA ASP A 271 -11.40 17.09 5.26
C ASP A 271 -10.35 17.77 4.38
N PHE A 272 -9.39 16.99 3.86
CA PHE A 272 -8.25 17.51 3.11
C PHE A 272 -8.35 17.34 1.59
N LYS A 273 -9.48 16.85 1.05
CA LYS A 273 -9.64 16.53 -0.38
C LYS A 273 -9.40 17.69 -1.35
N ASN A 274 -9.54 18.94 -0.89
CA ASN A 274 -9.34 20.14 -1.72
C ASN A 274 -7.96 20.80 -1.48
N GLU A 275 -7.13 20.20 -0.63
CA GLU A 275 -5.81 20.70 -0.27
C GLU A 275 -4.74 20.02 -1.12
N LYS A 276 -3.57 20.66 -1.23
CA LYS A 276 -2.39 20.01 -1.79
C LYS A 276 -1.77 19.12 -0.72
N ILE A 277 -1.68 17.84 -1.03
CA ILE A 277 -1.08 16.83 -0.15
C ILE A 277 0.21 16.35 -0.82
N SER A 278 1.30 16.29 -0.05
CA SER A 278 2.54 15.64 -0.49
C SER A 278 3.03 14.65 0.56
N PHE A 279 3.87 13.71 0.15
CA PHE A 279 4.64 12.89 1.06
C PHE A 279 6.01 13.48 1.29
N HIS A 280 6.49 13.35 2.51
CA HIS A 280 7.85 13.63 2.93
C HIS A 280 8.39 12.42 3.70
N ALA A 281 9.61 11.99 3.38
CA ALA A 281 10.29 10.90 4.06
C ALA A 281 11.51 11.41 4.82
N GLU A 282 11.72 10.87 6.01
CA GLU A 282 12.89 11.13 6.83
C GLU A 282 13.62 9.83 7.13
N TYR A 283 14.94 9.85 7.12
CA TYR A 283 15.73 8.72 7.61
C TYR A 283 15.56 8.59 9.13
N ARG A 284 15.39 7.35 9.61
CA ARG A 284 15.49 7.01 11.02
C ARG A 284 16.47 5.88 11.25
N LYS A 285 17.27 6.02 12.31
CA LYS A 285 18.24 5.00 12.71
C LYS A 285 17.59 3.85 13.47
N GLU A 286 16.62 4.17 14.35
CA GLU A 286 15.89 3.14 15.09
C GLU A 286 14.91 2.42 14.16
N LEU A 287 14.98 1.09 14.16
CA LEU A 287 14.11 0.26 13.33
C LEU A 287 12.69 0.26 13.92
N PRO A 288 11.65 0.29 13.06
CA PRO A 288 10.28 0.23 13.56
C PRO A 288 9.93 -1.13 14.15
N SER A 289 8.82 -1.17 14.89
CA SER A 289 8.32 -2.37 15.56
C SER A 289 8.11 -3.58 14.65
N GLY A 290 7.69 -3.39 13.40
CA GLY A 290 7.54 -4.47 12.41
C GLY A 290 8.85 -4.97 11.77
N CYS A 291 9.97 -4.31 12.09
CA CYS A 291 11.32 -4.64 11.63
C CYS A 291 12.25 -5.14 12.76
N VAL A 292 11.72 -5.30 13.99
CA VAL A 292 12.47 -5.79 15.15
C VAL A 292 11.79 -7.02 15.72
N LYS A 293 12.55 -7.84 16.45
CA LYS A 293 11.99 -9.00 17.14
C LYS A 293 11.00 -8.50 18.19
N ALA A 294 9.79 -9.07 18.23
CA ALA A 294 8.84 -8.80 19.29
C ALA A 294 9.50 -9.08 20.66
N LYS A 295 9.30 -8.19 21.63
CA LYS A 295 9.78 -8.40 23.00
C LYS A 295 8.80 -9.38 23.67
N ASP A 296 9.33 -10.52 24.12
CA ASP A 296 8.62 -11.49 24.96
C ASP A 296 8.22 -10.88 26.32
#